data_AF-A0A7G2CHD0-F1
#
_entry.id   AF-A0A7G2CHD0-F1
#
_cell.length_a   1.000
_cell.length_b   1.000
_cell.length_c   1.000
_cell.angle_alpha   90.00
_cell.angle_beta   90.00
_cell.angle_gamma   90.00
#
_symmetry.space_group_name_H-M   'P 1'
#
loop_
_entity.id
_entity.type
_entity.pdbx_description
1 polymer ?
#
loop_
_entity_poly.entity_id
_entity_poly.type
_entity_poly.pdbx_seq_one_letter_code
_entity_poly.pdbx_strand_id
1 'polypeptide(L)'
;MFKRSTQQFGYQRGGWKPGSKHQKHMGLNPTLYLYRFPGPRGPGPYTMKYWWTLGTFPTGMEVPFRLKEFLATYQQEHVPLEVEEWLSCFVKDPVVALQEGVNDVLHVLEATSRKTEQRGYATSDTVINRKLLSPLKVMEDQLGVRIPVVGIRAAVNAPHLREKVLDDLYEYGEILAESGSTPHRRAAMEQLEKFPVSEGEIPALTSSEQATQEKEVELSPNLEKAVSAVLSPPAASAKDEKKLIEILTSFAEGCVLKNQMDEAYTTLSGALKFAHGDETRSVTHANVATSALLNGKLKEAEFHSRESALLGTAPKRTPSGKRGYALWAATVAYQDDFARAERIVDEALQLYEAAPSDVSDSSTHDTTSLRALKEKIHELGELNANMDPSLRGARKHFHADRVRGIEEGSGKSFQNEFDWVLFKNKLYPSKMNPGTNEMGSVFRRVGDLGGAISTSRSMEPL
;
A
#
# COMPACT_ATOMS: atom_id res chain seq x y z
N MET A 1 23.82 58.21 67.73
CA MET A 1 24.50 57.24 66.85
C MET A 1 23.46 56.24 66.35
N PHE A 2 22.77 56.53 65.24
CA PHE A 2 21.71 55.65 64.72
C PHE A 2 22.33 54.49 63.93
N LYS A 3 22.25 53.26 64.47
CA LYS A 3 22.56 52.03 63.72
C LYS A 3 21.47 51.83 62.66
N ARG A 4 21.80 52.04 61.38
CA ARG A 4 20.95 51.63 60.26
C ARG A 4 20.84 50.10 60.26
N SER A 5 19.67 49.59 60.59
CA SER A 5 19.27 48.21 60.31
C SER A 5 19.08 48.09 58.79
N THR A 6 20.07 47.51 58.10
CA THR A 6 19.91 47.08 56.71
C THR A 6 19.23 45.71 56.72
N GLN A 7 17.92 45.68 56.46
CA GLN A 7 17.24 44.44 56.08
C GLN A 7 17.83 43.95 54.76
N GLN A 8 18.64 42.89 54.83
CA GLN A 8 19.12 42.18 53.65
C GLN A 8 17.97 41.31 53.11
N PHE A 9 17.20 41.82 52.16
CA PHE A 9 16.26 41.00 51.40
C PHE A 9 17.06 40.06 50.50
N GLY A 10 16.80 38.75 50.58
CA GLY A 10 17.39 37.75 49.69
C GLY A 10 16.86 37.88 48.26
N TYR A 11 17.40 38.83 47.50
CA TYR A 11 16.99 39.15 46.11
C TYR A 11 17.38 38.07 45.09
N GLN A 12 18.36 37.22 45.39
CA GLN A 12 18.84 36.14 44.54
C GLN A 12 18.70 34.80 45.28
N ARG A 13 17.78 33.94 44.82
CA ARG A 13 17.44 32.66 45.50
C ARG A 13 18.04 31.41 44.86
N GLY A 14 18.89 31.56 43.85
CA GLY A 14 19.55 30.43 43.17
C GLY A 14 20.71 30.87 42.29
N GLY A 15 21.05 30.05 41.29
CA GLY A 15 22.15 30.33 40.37
C GLY A 15 21.94 31.59 39.53
N TRP A 16 23.05 32.23 39.14
CA TRP A 16 23.04 33.49 38.37
C TRP A 16 22.63 33.27 36.90
N LYS A 17 22.98 32.11 36.32
CA LYS A 17 22.71 31.77 34.91
C LYS A 17 21.22 31.78 34.57
N PRO A 18 20.78 32.30 33.41
CA PRO A 18 19.36 32.36 33.00
C PRO A 18 18.58 31.06 33.19
N GLY A 19 19.19 29.90 32.92
CA GLY A 19 18.56 28.58 33.09
C GLY A 19 18.34 28.11 34.55
N SER A 20 18.62 28.96 35.55
CA SER A 20 18.37 28.65 36.96
C SER A 20 16.90 28.87 37.30
N LYS A 21 16.26 27.87 37.91
CA LYS A 21 14.80 27.86 38.19
C LYS A 21 14.31 28.90 39.21
N HIS A 22 15.17 29.32 40.14
CA HIS A 22 14.75 30.18 41.27
C HIS A 22 14.63 31.66 40.87
N GLN A 23 13.80 32.39 41.62
CA GLN A 23 13.56 33.81 41.43
C GLN A 23 14.85 34.66 41.54
N LYS A 24 14.91 35.69 40.71
CA LYS A 24 15.98 36.68 40.61
C LYS A 24 15.37 38.09 40.56
N HIS A 25 16.19 39.11 40.80
CA HIS A 25 15.76 40.50 40.80
C HIS A 25 16.62 41.35 39.84
N MET A 26 15.99 42.22 39.04
CA MET A 26 16.67 43.02 38.01
C MET A 26 17.75 43.95 38.57
N GLY A 27 17.56 44.46 39.79
CA GLY A 27 18.55 45.30 40.47
C GLY A 27 19.81 44.56 40.97
N LEU A 28 19.78 43.22 41.06
CA LEU A 28 20.93 42.41 41.49
C LEU A 28 21.51 41.57 40.35
N ASN A 29 20.66 41.04 39.47
CA ASN A 29 21.06 40.20 38.34
C ASN A 29 20.29 40.64 37.08
N PRO A 30 20.73 41.71 36.41
CA PRO A 30 20.08 42.18 35.20
C PRO A 30 20.30 41.20 34.04
N THR A 31 19.22 40.79 33.38
CA THR A 31 19.27 39.85 32.25
C THR A 31 18.54 40.42 31.03
N LEU A 32 19.08 40.18 29.83
CA LEU A 32 18.38 40.46 28.57
C LEU A 32 17.07 39.64 28.47
N TYR A 33 16.13 40.11 27.65
CA TYR A 33 14.88 39.39 27.41
C TYR A 33 15.12 38.11 26.61
N LEU A 34 15.16 36.98 27.30
CA LEU A 34 15.30 35.65 26.70
C LEU A 34 13.96 34.93 26.70
N TYR A 35 13.17 35.09 25.64
CA TYR A 35 11.81 34.52 25.55
C TYR A 35 11.78 33.00 25.76
N ARG A 36 12.63 32.27 25.02
CA ARG A 36 12.77 30.81 25.13
C ARG A 36 14.10 30.35 24.54
N PHE A 37 14.95 29.73 25.36
CA PHE A 37 16.27 29.24 24.97
C PHE A 37 16.45 27.77 25.39
N PRO A 38 17.38 27.01 24.77
CA PRO A 38 17.66 25.62 25.13
C PRO A 38 18.07 25.44 26.60
N GLY A 39 17.66 24.32 27.19
CA GLY A 39 18.05 23.96 28.55
C GLY A 39 19.44 23.32 28.61
N PRO A 40 19.95 23.00 29.81
CA PRO A 40 21.28 22.41 30.00
C PRO A 40 21.42 20.99 29.41
N ARG A 41 20.32 20.31 29.08
CA ARG A 41 20.31 18.98 28.45
C ARG A 41 20.18 19.04 26.92
N GLY A 42 20.21 20.24 26.34
CA GLY A 42 20.07 20.49 24.91
C GLY A 42 18.71 21.09 24.52
N PRO A 43 18.50 21.31 23.21
CA PRO A 43 17.26 21.85 22.67
C PRO A 43 16.07 20.89 22.87
N GLY A 44 14.98 21.40 23.43
CA GLY A 44 13.73 20.65 23.57
C GLY A 44 12.81 20.78 22.35
N PRO A 45 11.67 20.07 22.32
CA PRO A 45 10.75 20.09 21.17
C PRO A 45 10.22 21.49 20.87
N TYR A 46 10.01 22.31 21.90
CA TYR A 46 9.52 23.67 21.73
C TYR A 46 10.54 24.64 21.13
N THR A 47 11.83 24.47 21.40
CA THR A 47 12.89 25.26 20.74
C THR A 47 13.16 24.72 19.34
N MET A 48 13.09 23.40 19.15
CA MET A 48 13.22 22.77 17.83
C MET A 48 12.07 23.15 16.88
N LYS A 49 10.84 23.36 17.38
CA LYS A 49 9.76 23.92 16.56
C LYS A 49 10.18 25.24 15.89
N TYR A 50 10.80 26.15 16.65
CA TYR A 50 11.30 27.41 16.08
C TYR A 50 12.48 27.19 15.14
N TRP A 51 13.41 26.30 15.48
CA TRP A 51 14.51 25.92 14.58
C TRP A 51 14.01 25.53 13.17
N TRP A 52 12.99 24.67 13.11
CA TRP A 52 12.44 24.16 11.86
C TRP A 52 11.47 25.11 11.14
N THR A 53 10.85 26.07 11.86
CA THR A 53 9.85 26.99 11.27
C THR A 53 10.39 28.39 11.03
N LEU A 54 11.17 28.93 11.97
CA LEU A 54 11.78 30.26 11.90
C LEU A 54 13.22 30.20 11.34
N GLY A 55 13.88 29.04 11.39
CA GLY A 55 15.28 28.87 10.98
C GLY A 55 16.32 29.15 12.07
N THR A 56 15.90 29.62 13.25
CA THR A 56 16.74 29.85 14.43
C THR A 56 15.90 29.77 15.72
N PHE A 57 16.53 29.81 16.88
CA PHE A 57 15.83 29.90 18.17
C PHE A 57 15.20 31.29 18.36
N PRO A 58 14.05 31.37 19.06
CA PRO A 58 13.21 32.58 19.08
C PRO A 58 13.82 33.73 19.89
N THR A 59 14.95 33.50 20.55
CA THR A 59 15.78 34.51 21.21
C THR A 59 16.60 35.33 20.23
N GLY A 60 16.91 34.82 19.02
CA GLY A 60 17.70 35.51 17.99
C GLY A 60 19.18 35.73 18.35
N MET A 61 19.62 35.29 19.54
CA MET A 61 20.99 35.40 20.02
C MET A 61 21.86 34.24 19.55
N GLU A 62 21.24 33.09 19.29
CA GLU A 62 21.90 31.89 18.82
C GLU A 62 22.14 31.94 17.30
N VAL A 63 23.36 31.59 16.91
CA VAL A 63 23.76 31.51 15.50
C VAL A 63 23.27 30.19 14.91
N PRO A 64 22.51 30.20 13.80
CA PRO A 64 22.04 28.97 13.17
C PRO A 64 23.20 28.20 12.56
N PHE A 65 23.57 27.08 13.19
CA PHE A 65 24.61 26.16 12.73
C PHE A 65 24.00 24.83 12.25
N ARG A 66 23.72 24.73 10.94
CA ARG A 66 23.08 23.57 10.28
C ARG A 66 24.04 22.70 9.45
N LEU A 67 25.35 22.78 9.73
CA LEU A 67 26.37 22.06 8.97
C LEU A 67 26.11 20.56 8.89
N LYS A 68 25.70 19.92 10.00
CA LYS A 68 25.41 18.47 10.00
C LYS A 68 24.23 18.10 9.10
N GLU A 69 23.21 18.94 9.03
CA GLU A 69 22.05 18.72 8.16
C GLU A 69 22.44 18.89 6.69
N PHE A 70 23.24 19.92 6.39
CA PHE A 70 23.80 20.13 5.05
C PHE A 70 24.66 18.93 4.59
N LEU A 71 25.58 18.45 5.43
CA LEU A 71 26.43 17.30 5.11
C LEU A 71 25.63 15.99 4.97
N ALA A 72 24.51 15.86 5.69
CA ALA A 72 23.66 14.67 5.66
C ALA A 72 22.69 14.65 4.47
N THR A 73 22.38 15.79 3.86
CA THR A 73 21.42 15.91 2.76
C THR A 73 22.10 16.41 1.50
N TYR A 74 22.40 17.71 1.43
CA TYR A 74 22.99 18.37 0.26
C TYR A 74 24.28 17.71 -0.21
N GLN A 75 25.18 17.32 0.69
CA GLN A 75 26.42 16.65 0.28
C GLN A 75 26.18 15.21 -0.20
N GLN A 76 25.21 14.49 0.37
CA GLN A 76 24.91 13.10 -0.03
C GLN A 76 24.13 13.03 -1.33
N GLU A 77 23.22 13.99 -1.55
CA GLU A 77 22.41 14.12 -2.77
C GLU A 77 23.22 14.71 -3.93
N HIS A 78 24.32 15.41 -3.65
CA HIS A 78 25.18 15.96 -4.68
C HIS A 78 25.95 14.85 -5.40
N VAL A 79 25.54 14.57 -6.63
CA VAL A 79 26.25 13.72 -7.57
C VAL A 79 26.65 14.60 -8.76
N PRO A 80 27.95 14.65 -9.14
CA PRO A 80 28.36 15.37 -10.35
C PRO A 80 27.64 14.82 -11.59
N LEU A 81 27.33 15.69 -12.55
CA LEU A 81 26.55 15.33 -13.73
C LEU A 81 27.18 14.16 -14.49
N GLU A 82 28.50 14.17 -14.63
CA GLU A 82 29.26 13.11 -15.30
C GLU A 82 29.15 11.77 -14.55
N VAL A 83 29.06 11.80 -13.22
CA VAL A 83 28.86 10.59 -12.44
C VAL A 83 27.41 10.12 -12.57
N GLU A 84 26.44 11.02 -12.50
CA GLU A 84 25.01 10.71 -12.60
C GLU A 84 24.66 10.05 -13.95
N GLU A 85 25.19 10.59 -15.05
CA GLU A 85 24.99 10.03 -16.39
C GLU A 85 25.50 8.58 -16.46
N TRP A 86 26.71 8.33 -15.95
CA TRP A 86 27.32 7.00 -15.99
C TRP A 86 26.73 6.04 -14.96
N LEU A 87 26.27 6.51 -13.80
CA LEU A 87 25.64 5.66 -12.78
C LEU A 87 24.43 4.91 -13.34
N SER A 88 23.67 5.52 -14.26
CA SER A 88 22.55 4.87 -14.93
C SER A 88 22.97 3.63 -15.75
N CYS A 89 24.20 3.63 -16.28
CA CYS A 89 24.75 2.52 -17.07
C CYS A 89 25.29 1.36 -16.20
N PHE A 90 25.58 1.61 -14.92
CA PHE A 90 26.09 0.61 -13.97
C PHE A 90 25.01 0.05 -13.05
N VAL A 91 23.74 0.27 -13.37
CA VAL A 91 22.63 -0.39 -12.67
C VAL A 91 22.76 -1.90 -12.85
N LYS A 92 22.63 -2.64 -11.74
CA LYS A 92 22.70 -4.11 -11.77
C LYS A 92 21.63 -4.68 -12.69
N ASP A 93 21.93 -5.83 -13.30
CA ASP A 93 20.95 -6.58 -14.06
C ASP A 93 19.73 -6.91 -13.16
N PRO A 94 18.52 -6.46 -13.54
CA PRO A 94 17.32 -6.65 -12.73
C PRO A 94 16.95 -8.13 -12.56
N VAL A 95 17.23 -8.98 -13.54
CA VAL A 95 16.93 -10.42 -13.47
C VAL A 95 17.86 -11.11 -12.47
N VAL A 96 19.14 -10.76 -12.49
CA VAL A 96 20.13 -11.30 -11.53
C VAL A 96 19.79 -10.82 -10.11
N ALA A 97 19.49 -9.54 -9.93
CA ALA A 97 19.09 -9.00 -8.63
C ALA A 97 17.81 -9.68 -8.08
N LEU A 98 16.85 -9.98 -8.95
CA LEU A 98 15.63 -10.71 -8.58
C LEU A 98 15.95 -12.16 -8.17
N GLN A 99 16.78 -12.88 -8.93
CA GLN A 99 17.19 -14.24 -8.61
C GLN A 99 17.94 -14.31 -7.27
N GLU A 100 18.89 -13.41 -7.03
CA GLU A 100 19.59 -13.28 -5.75
C GLU A 100 18.59 -13.04 -4.61
N GLY A 101 17.65 -12.12 -4.79
CA GLY A 101 16.61 -11.83 -3.80
C GLY A 101 15.71 -13.03 -3.47
N VAL A 102 15.27 -13.78 -4.47
CA VAL A 102 14.43 -14.99 -4.28
C VAL A 102 15.20 -16.07 -3.54
N ASN A 103 16.46 -16.34 -3.94
CA ASN A 103 17.31 -17.35 -3.30
C ASN A 103 17.62 -16.99 -1.84
N ASP A 104 17.91 -15.73 -1.56
CA ASP A 104 18.15 -15.25 -0.19
C ASP A 104 16.89 -15.35 0.68
N VAL A 105 15.71 -15.02 0.12
CA VAL A 105 14.43 -15.22 0.82
C VAL A 105 14.24 -16.70 1.13
N LEU A 106 14.38 -17.58 0.14
CA LEU A 106 14.20 -19.02 0.31
C LEU A 106 15.12 -19.57 1.40
N HIS A 107 16.42 -19.26 1.34
CA HIS A 107 17.41 -19.71 2.32
C HIS A 107 17.07 -19.26 3.75
N VAL A 108 16.59 -18.01 3.92
CA VAL A 108 16.15 -17.51 5.24
C VAL A 108 14.90 -18.24 5.74
N LEU A 109 13.95 -18.55 4.86
CA LEU A 109 12.71 -19.25 5.21
C LEU A 109 12.97 -20.73 5.54
N GLU A 110 13.85 -21.41 4.82
CA GLU A 110 14.28 -22.78 5.11
C GLU A 110 14.95 -22.88 6.49
N ALA A 111 15.84 -21.92 6.79
CA ALA A 111 16.52 -21.84 8.08
C ALA A 111 15.58 -21.47 9.26
N THR A 112 14.36 -21.00 8.97
CA THR A 112 13.38 -20.64 10.01
C THR A 112 12.80 -21.91 10.63
N SER A 113 12.95 -22.06 11.95
CA SER A 113 12.47 -23.23 12.67
C SER A 113 10.95 -23.45 12.53
N ARG A 114 10.53 -24.71 12.56
CA ARG A 114 9.10 -25.06 12.58
C ARG A 114 8.50 -24.67 13.92
N LYS A 115 7.25 -24.22 13.89
CA LYS A 115 6.47 -23.94 15.10
C LYS A 115 6.28 -25.25 15.87
N THR A 116 6.67 -25.26 17.15
CA THR A 116 6.39 -26.40 18.04
C THR A 116 4.97 -26.26 18.58
N GLU A 117 4.17 -27.31 18.44
CA GLU A 117 2.85 -27.37 19.06
C GLU A 117 3.00 -27.81 20.52
N GLN A 118 2.49 -26.97 21.44
CA GLN A 118 2.45 -27.30 22.87
C GLN A 118 0.99 -27.51 23.28
N ARG A 119 0.76 -28.49 24.17
CA ARG A 119 -0.58 -28.79 24.69
C ARG A 119 -0.93 -27.80 25.79
N GLY A 120 -2.13 -27.23 25.74
CA GLY A 120 -2.69 -26.39 26.81
C GLY A 120 -2.54 -24.88 26.64
N TYR A 121 -1.72 -24.40 25.69
CA TYR A 121 -1.66 -22.98 25.33
C TYR A 121 -1.19 -22.81 23.88
N ALA A 122 -1.56 -21.68 23.27
CA ALA A 122 -1.08 -21.33 21.94
C ALA A 122 0.40 -20.92 22.01
N THR A 123 1.26 -21.60 21.26
CA THR A 123 2.65 -21.17 21.10
C THR A 123 2.73 -19.94 20.22
N SER A 124 3.62 -19.01 20.59
CA SER A 124 3.93 -17.86 19.76
C SER A 124 4.50 -18.32 18.42
N ASP A 125 4.11 -17.65 17.35
CA ASP A 125 4.70 -17.90 16.03
C ASP A 125 6.21 -17.68 16.08
N THR A 126 6.97 -18.45 15.30
CA THR A 126 8.42 -18.25 15.20
C THR A 126 8.71 -16.84 14.72
N VAL A 127 9.71 -16.22 15.35
CA VAL A 127 10.16 -14.88 14.97
C VAL A 127 10.92 -15.04 13.66
N ILE A 128 10.44 -14.40 12.59
CA ILE A 128 11.23 -14.34 11.36
C ILE A 128 12.51 -13.57 11.63
N ASN A 129 13.62 -14.11 11.13
CA ASN A 129 14.91 -13.47 11.20
C ASN A 129 14.86 -12.07 10.54
N ARG A 130 15.38 -11.03 11.22
CA ARG A 130 15.48 -9.68 10.64
C ARG A 130 16.22 -9.66 9.31
N LYS A 131 17.07 -10.67 9.05
CA LYS A 131 17.74 -10.87 7.77
C LYS A 131 16.79 -11.07 6.58
N LEU A 132 15.51 -11.39 6.77
CA LEU A 132 14.53 -11.48 5.68
C LEU A 132 14.21 -10.10 5.06
N LEU A 133 14.28 -9.01 5.85
CA LEU A 133 13.78 -7.70 5.41
C LEU A 133 14.53 -7.15 4.20
N SER A 134 15.85 -7.35 4.10
CA SER A 134 16.64 -6.86 2.96
C SER A 134 16.39 -7.65 1.67
N PRO A 135 16.47 -9.00 1.63
CA PRO A 135 16.09 -9.77 0.45
C PRO A 135 14.66 -9.54 0.00
N LEU A 136 13.73 -9.44 0.96
CA LEU A 136 12.33 -9.18 0.65
C LEU A 136 12.18 -7.81 -0.02
N LYS A 137 12.90 -6.79 0.47
CA LYS A 137 12.86 -5.46 -0.13
C LYS A 137 13.40 -5.45 -1.56
N VAL A 138 14.46 -6.21 -1.84
CA VAL A 138 14.96 -6.41 -3.21
C VAL A 138 13.88 -7.04 -4.09
N MET A 139 13.23 -8.11 -3.63
CA MET A 139 12.14 -8.76 -4.36
C MET A 139 10.95 -7.80 -4.59
N GLU A 140 10.56 -7.01 -3.60
CA GLU A 140 9.50 -6.00 -3.73
C GLU A 140 9.85 -4.93 -4.76
N ASP A 141 11.10 -4.43 -4.74
CA ASP A 141 11.56 -3.36 -5.62
C ASP A 141 11.69 -3.85 -7.08
N GLN A 142 12.20 -5.07 -7.31
CA GLN A 142 12.31 -5.66 -8.64
C GLN A 142 10.94 -6.04 -9.23
N LEU A 143 10.03 -6.59 -8.43
CA LEU A 143 8.70 -6.99 -8.90
C LEU A 143 7.68 -5.84 -8.88
N GLY A 144 7.96 -4.75 -8.17
CA GLY A 144 7.03 -3.64 -7.93
C GLY A 144 5.76 -4.07 -7.20
N VAL A 145 5.84 -5.05 -6.30
CA VAL A 145 4.71 -5.54 -5.48
C VAL A 145 5.10 -5.49 -4.02
N ARG A 146 4.19 -4.99 -3.18
CA ARG A 146 4.36 -5.02 -1.73
C ARG A 146 4.09 -6.42 -1.20
N ILE A 147 5.00 -6.94 -0.39
CA ILE A 147 4.92 -8.27 0.20
C ILE A 147 4.89 -8.15 1.73
N PRO A 148 3.76 -8.44 2.39
CA PRO A 148 3.60 -8.27 3.82
C PRO A 148 4.36 -9.33 4.62
N VAL A 149 5.30 -8.88 5.47
CA VAL A 149 6.07 -9.75 6.38
C VAL A 149 5.17 -10.56 7.31
N VAL A 150 4.04 -9.99 7.73
CA VAL A 150 3.06 -10.68 8.59
C VAL A 150 2.44 -11.88 7.85
N GLY A 151 2.15 -11.72 6.55
CA GLY A 151 1.65 -12.80 5.69
C GLY A 151 2.65 -13.92 5.53
N ILE A 152 3.91 -13.59 5.22
CA ILE A 152 5.00 -14.58 5.15
C ILE A 152 5.14 -15.32 6.49
N ARG A 153 5.12 -14.61 7.62
CA ARG A 153 5.25 -15.21 8.95
C ARG A 153 4.15 -16.22 9.20
N ALA A 154 2.93 -15.86 8.89
CA ALA A 154 1.77 -16.71 9.10
C ALA A 154 1.82 -17.94 8.18
N ALA A 155 2.13 -17.75 6.90
CA ALA A 155 2.22 -18.84 5.92
C ALA A 155 3.32 -19.86 6.30
N VAL A 156 4.50 -19.40 6.71
CA VAL A 156 5.62 -20.27 7.11
C VAL A 156 5.39 -20.99 8.44
N ASN A 157 4.53 -20.45 9.31
CA ASN A 157 4.12 -21.08 10.57
C ASN A 157 2.90 -22.00 10.41
N ALA A 158 2.19 -21.93 9.29
CA ALA A 158 1.05 -22.79 8.99
C ALA A 158 1.55 -24.06 8.27
N PRO A 159 1.35 -25.27 8.83
CA PRO A 159 1.91 -26.51 8.26
C PRO A 159 1.54 -26.75 6.80
N HIS A 160 0.28 -26.47 6.43
CA HIS A 160 -0.26 -26.69 5.08
C HIS A 160 0.21 -25.64 4.05
N LEU A 161 0.68 -24.47 4.48
CA LEU A 161 1.19 -23.42 3.60
C LEU A 161 2.71 -23.42 3.52
N ARG A 162 3.40 -23.85 4.58
CA ARG A 162 4.86 -23.78 4.64
C ARG A 162 5.51 -24.54 3.49
N GLU A 163 5.12 -25.80 3.28
CA GLU A 163 5.70 -26.64 2.22
C GLU A 163 5.41 -26.04 0.85
N LYS A 164 4.14 -25.70 0.60
CA LYS A 164 3.72 -25.01 -0.62
C LYS A 164 4.52 -23.72 -0.90
N VAL A 165 4.73 -22.87 0.09
CA VAL A 165 5.49 -21.61 -0.08
C VAL A 165 6.95 -21.87 -0.42
N LEU A 166 7.59 -22.84 0.23
CA LEU A 166 8.99 -23.17 -0.03
C LEU A 166 9.14 -23.80 -1.42
N ASP A 167 8.26 -24.74 -1.77
CA ASP A 167 8.24 -25.39 -3.08
C ASP A 167 7.97 -24.36 -4.18
N ASP A 168 6.98 -23.49 -3.98
CA ASP A 168 6.63 -22.48 -4.98
C ASP A 168 7.77 -21.46 -5.19
N LEU A 169 8.47 -21.04 -4.11
CA LEU A 169 9.63 -20.15 -4.20
C LEU A 169 10.83 -20.82 -4.89
N TYR A 170 11.06 -22.10 -4.61
CA TYR A 170 12.11 -22.89 -5.25
C TYR A 170 11.83 -23.03 -6.75
N GLU A 171 10.62 -23.47 -7.12
CA GLU A 171 10.18 -23.60 -8.51
C GLU A 171 10.27 -22.25 -9.24
N TYR A 172 9.88 -21.14 -8.60
CA TYR A 172 10.02 -19.82 -9.19
C TYR A 172 11.48 -19.45 -9.45
N GLY A 173 12.38 -19.73 -8.50
CA GLY A 173 13.82 -19.54 -8.66
C GLY A 173 14.40 -20.33 -9.83
N GLU A 174 14.00 -21.61 -9.98
CA GLU A 174 14.42 -22.45 -11.12
C GLU A 174 13.89 -21.91 -12.45
N ILE A 175 12.61 -21.54 -12.54
CA ILE A 175 12.03 -20.99 -13.78
C ILE A 175 12.73 -19.68 -14.17
N LEU A 176 13.04 -18.82 -13.19
CA LEU A 176 13.81 -17.58 -13.43
C LEU A 176 15.21 -17.88 -13.95
N ALA A 177 15.88 -18.92 -13.44
CA ALA A 177 17.22 -19.32 -13.88
C ALA A 177 17.20 -19.90 -15.31
N GLU A 178 16.18 -20.68 -15.66
CA GLU A 178 16.05 -21.31 -16.97
C GLU A 178 15.59 -20.34 -18.07
N SER A 179 14.62 -19.46 -17.77
CA SER A 179 13.86 -18.73 -18.77
C SER A 179 13.85 -17.21 -18.60
N GLY A 180 14.52 -16.70 -17.57
CA GLY A 180 14.53 -15.28 -17.23
C GLY A 180 13.18 -14.80 -16.68
N SER A 181 12.97 -13.48 -16.67
CA SER A 181 11.77 -12.86 -16.10
C SER A 181 10.80 -12.38 -17.18
N THR A 182 9.62 -13.01 -17.29
CA THR A 182 8.57 -12.61 -18.23
C THR A 182 8.01 -11.21 -17.95
N PRO A 183 7.77 -10.79 -16.68
CA PRO A 183 7.33 -9.41 -16.40
C PRO A 183 8.28 -8.34 -16.95
N HIS A 184 9.60 -8.53 -16.81
CA HIS A 184 10.59 -7.61 -17.36
C HIS A 184 10.56 -7.58 -18.89
N ARG A 185 10.41 -8.74 -19.54
CA ARG A 185 10.27 -8.82 -21.00
C ARG A 185 9.02 -8.09 -21.51
N ARG A 186 7.87 -8.24 -20.83
CA ARG A 186 6.65 -7.50 -21.17
C ARG A 186 6.83 -5.99 -21.03
N ALA A 187 7.43 -5.55 -19.91
CA ALA A 187 7.69 -4.13 -19.69
C ALA A 187 8.64 -3.55 -20.74
N ALA A 188 9.69 -4.29 -21.12
CA ALA A 188 10.61 -3.89 -22.19
C ALA A 188 9.89 -3.80 -23.54
N MET A 189 9.07 -4.77 -23.89
CA MET A 189 8.28 -4.76 -25.14
C MET A 189 7.29 -3.59 -25.18
N GLU A 190 6.58 -3.32 -24.09
CA GLU A 190 5.65 -2.17 -24.02
C GLU A 190 6.39 -0.83 -24.19
N GLN A 191 7.63 -0.72 -23.71
CA GLN A 191 8.46 0.46 -23.94
C GLN A 191 8.96 0.56 -25.38
N LEU A 192 9.40 -0.56 -25.98
CA LEU A 192 9.82 -0.60 -27.39
C LEU A 192 8.67 -0.26 -28.35
N GLU A 193 7.44 -0.69 -28.05
CA GLU A 193 6.24 -0.32 -28.84
C GLU A 193 5.93 1.18 -28.78
N LYS A 194 6.23 1.85 -27.65
CA LYS A 194 6.03 3.30 -27.49
C LYS A 194 7.08 4.14 -28.22
N PHE A 195 8.25 3.56 -28.48
CA PHE A 195 9.31 4.17 -29.27
C PHE A 195 9.52 3.34 -30.55
N PRO A 196 8.59 3.42 -31.52
CA PRO A 196 8.85 2.80 -32.82
C PRO A 196 10.12 3.44 -33.36
N VAL A 197 11.17 2.62 -33.50
CA VAL A 197 12.41 3.02 -34.15
C VAL A 197 11.99 3.56 -35.51
N SER A 198 12.07 4.89 -35.70
CA SER A 198 11.93 5.44 -37.04
C SER A 198 13.02 4.82 -37.88
N GLU A 199 12.65 4.20 -38.99
CA GLU A 199 13.53 3.54 -39.95
C GLU A 199 14.59 4.48 -40.59
N GLY A 200 14.81 5.69 -40.04
CA GLY A 200 15.71 6.72 -40.54
C GLY A 200 16.91 7.08 -39.64
N GLU A 201 17.05 6.50 -38.45
CA GLU A 201 18.19 6.79 -37.55
C GLU A 201 18.94 5.51 -37.12
N ILE A 202 19.20 4.62 -38.08
CA ILE A 202 20.39 3.77 -37.99
C ILE A 202 21.53 4.67 -38.46
N PRO A 203 22.56 4.98 -37.63
CA PRO A 203 23.74 5.66 -38.13
C PRO A 203 24.29 4.83 -39.28
N ALA A 204 24.24 5.40 -40.47
CA ALA A 204 24.94 4.87 -41.62
C ALA A 204 26.44 4.82 -41.27
N LEU A 205 26.90 3.68 -40.79
CA LEU A 205 28.29 3.25 -40.90
C LEU A 205 28.56 2.91 -42.38
N THR A 206 28.43 3.93 -43.23
CA THR A 206 29.05 3.97 -44.56
C THR A 206 30.37 4.73 -44.36
N SER A 207 31.54 4.26 -44.77
CA SER A 207 31.87 3.30 -45.82
C SER A 207 33.39 3.30 -45.97
N SER A 208 34.05 2.14 -46.03
CA SER A 208 35.02 1.84 -47.09
C SER A 208 35.72 0.49 -46.87
N GLU A 209 35.43 -0.42 -47.80
CA GLU A 209 36.39 -1.36 -48.41
C GLU A 209 36.95 -2.51 -47.55
N GLN A 210 36.10 -3.51 -47.32
CA GLN A 210 36.44 -4.92 -47.60
C GLN A 210 35.13 -5.73 -47.69
N ALA A 211 34.51 -5.66 -48.87
CA ALA A 211 33.39 -6.51 -49.24
C ALA A 211 33.91 -7.95 -49.47
N THR A 212 33.96 -8.74 -48.41
CA THR A 212 33.92 -10.20 -48.49
C THR A 212 32.68 -10.70 -47.77
N GLN A 213 31.65 -10.98 -48.57
CA GLN A 213 30.52 -11.85 -48.28
C GLN A 213 29.81 -11.59 -46.93
N GLU A 214 28.89 -10.63 -46.93
CA GLU A 214 27.72 -10.73 -46.05
C GLU A 214 26.92 -11.97 -46.46
N LYS A 215 27.22 -13.08 -45.80
CA LYS A 215 26.21 -14.12 -45.62
C LYS A 215 25.09 -13.45 -44.84
N GLU A 216 23.93 -13.29 -45.47
CA GLU A 216 22.68 -13.36 -44.73
C GLU A 216 22.79 -14.63 -43.88
N VAL A 217 22.99 -14.44 -42.58
CA VAL A 217 22.92 -15.54 -41.63
C VAL A 217 21.44 -15.89 -41.61
N GLU A 218 21.04 -16.83 -42.46
CA GLU A 218 19.77 -17.54 -42.34
C GLU A 218 19.75 -18.15 -40.94
N LEU A 219 19.19 -17.41 -39.98
CA LEU A 219 18.86 -17.94 -38.67
C LEU A 219 17.94 -19.13 -38.96
N SER A 220 18.35 -20.33 -38.56
CA SER A 220 17.48 -21.50 -38.77
C SER A 220 16.08 -21.16 -38.22
N PRO A 221 14.99 -21.62 -38.85
CA PRO A 221 13.63 -21.28 -38.42
C PRO A 221 13.37 -21.65 -36.95
N ASN A 222 14.14 -22.58 -36.39
CA ASN A 222 14.11 -22.93 -34.97
C ASN A 222 14.83 -21.89 -34.08
N LEU A 223 15.93 -21.30 -34.54
CA LEU A 223 16.64 -20.23 -33.84
C LEU A 223 15.86 -18.91 -33.92
N GLU A 224 15.27 -18.60 -35.07
CA GLU A 224 14.40 -17.43 -35.25
C GLU A 224 13.14 -17.55 -34.38
N LYS A 225 12.53 -18.74 -34.32
CA LYS A 225 11.40 -19.04 -33.43
C LYS A 225 11.79 -19.02 -31.95
N ALA A 226 13.01 -19.43 -31.60
CA ALA A 226 13.53 -19.36 -30.24
C ALA A 226 13.85 -17.91 -29.82
N VAL A 227 14.51 -17.15 -30.68
CA VAL A 227 14.83 -15.73 -30.45
C VAL A 227 13.55 -14.90 -30.38
N SER A 228 12.59 -15.12 -31.29
CA SER A 228 11.28 -14.46 -31.21
C SER A 228 10.43 -14.93 -30.01
N ALA A 229 10.49 -16.19 -29.58
CA ALA A 229 9.82 -16.64 -28.35
C ALA A 229 10.49 -16.13 -27.06
N VAL A 230 11.79 -15.84 -27.11
CA VAL A 230 12.53 -15.22 -26.01
C VAL A 230 12.24 -13.72 -25.94
N LEU A 231 12.13 -13.05 -27.09
CA LEU A 231 11.87 -11.61 -27.21
C LEU A 231 10.39 -11.24 -27.06
N SER A 232 9.45 -12.07 -27.54
CA SER A 232 8.01 -11.86 -27.46
C SER A 232 7.40 -12.71 -26.34
N PRO A 233 6.98 -12.13 -25.20
CA PRO A 233 6.30 -12.88 -24.16
C PRO A 233 4.96 -13.44 -24.68
N PRO A 234 4.51 -14.60 -24.17
CA PRO A 234 3.23 -15.19 -24.61
C PRO A 234 2.06 -14.27 -24.27
N ALA A 235 1.00 -14.25 -25.08
CA ALA A 235 -0.20 -13.48 -24.77
C ALA A 235 -0.88 -13.97 -23.45
N ALA A 236 -0.80 -15.27 -23.17
CA ALA A 236 -1.25 -15.86 -21.92
C ALA A 236 -0.20 -15.71 -20.80
N SER A 237 -0.61 -15.91 -19.55
CA SER A 237 0.32 -15.95 -18.41
C SER A 237 1.37 -17.04 -18.57
N ALA A 238 2.65 -16.66 -18.47
CA ALA A 238 3.79 -17.58 -18.49
C ALA A 238 3.91 -18.38 -17.19
N LYS A 239 4.83 -19.36 -17.16
CA LYS A 239 5.03 -20.24 -15.99
C LYS A 239 5.51 -19.47 -14.75
N ASP A 240 6.47 -18.58 -14.93
CA ASP A 240 7.01 -17.72 -13.87
C ASP A 240 5.93 -16.78 -13.32
N GLU A 241 5.11 -16.19 -14.19
CA GLU A 241 4.00 -15.32 -13.78
C GLU A 241 2.95 -16.07 -12.96
N LYS A 242 2.56 -17.27 -13.40
CA LYS A 242 1.61 -18.13 -12.66
C LYS A 242 2.17 -18.50 -11.30
N LYS A 243 3.42 -18.92 -11.24
CA LYS A 243 4.08 -19.30 -9.99
C LYS A 243 4.22 -18.12 -9.04
N LEU A 244 4.56 -16.93 -9.55
CA LEU A 244 4.60 -15.70 -8.76
C LEU A 244 3.22 -15.36 -8.18
N ILE A 245 2.14 -15.50 -8.96
CA ILE A 245 0.77 -15.31 -8.46
C ILE A 245 0.44 -16.32 -7.36
N GLU A 246 0.86 -17.57 -7.49
CA GLU A 246 0.67 -18.62 -6.47
C GLU A 246 1.39 -18.28 -5.16
N ILE A 247 2.66 -17.85 -5.22
CA ILE A 247 3.43 -17.38 -4.06
C ILE A 247 2.72 -16.22 -3.36
N LEU A 248 2.35 -15.18 -4.12
CA LEU A 248 1.66 -14.00 -3.59
C LEU A 248 0.29 -14.35 -2.99
N THR A 249 -0.40 -15.34 -3.57
CA THR A 249 -1.66 -15.86 -3.04
C THR A 249 -1.44 -16.57 -1.70
N SER A 250 -0.39 -17.39 -1.57
CA SER A 250 -0.03 -18.05 -0.32
C SER A 250 0.37 -17.05 0.78
N PHE A 251 1.06 -15.95 0.43
CA PHE A 251 1.35 -14.87 1.36
C PHE A 251 0.08 -14.12 1.81
N ALA A 252 -0.83 -13.85 0.86
CA ALA A 252 -2.11 -13.23 1.17
C ALA A 252 -3.00 -14.13 2.05
N GLU A 253 -2.98 -15.45 1.85
CA GLU A 253 -3.65 -16.42 2.71
C GLU A 253 -3.07 -16.37 4.14
N GLY A 254 -1.75 -16.24 4.27
CA GLY A 254 -1.10 -15.95 5.55
C GLY A 254 -1.62 -14.67 6.23
N CYS A 255 -1.81 -13.58 5.46
CA CYS A 255 -2.41 -12.35 5.98
C CYS A 255 -3.85 -12.57 6.47
N VAL A 256 -4.65 -13.34 5.73
CA VAL A 256 -6.02 -13.71 6.12
C VAL A 256 -6.02 -14.49 7.44
N LEU A 257 -5.10 -15.44 7.63
CA LEU A 257 -4.95 -16.18 8.89
C LEU A 257 -4.63 -15.28 10.11
N LYS A 258 -4.10 -14.07 9.87
CA LYS A 258 -3.80 -13.07 10.90
C LYS A 258 -4.78 -11.91 10.94
N ASN A 259 -5.92 -12.02 10.24
CA ASN A 259 -6.91 -10.95 10.09
C ASN A 259 -6.36 -9.64 9.50
N GLN A 260 -5.26 -9.70 8.75
CA GLN A 260 -4.66 -8.56 8.04
C GLN A 260 -5.25 -8.45 6.62
N MET A 261 -6.55 -8.16 6.55
CA MET A 261 -7.30 -8.21 5.28
C MET A 261 -6.88 -7.11 4.29
N ASP A 262 -6.40 -5.96 4.78
CA ASP A 262 -5.89 -4.89 3.91
C ASP A 262 -4.57 -5.27 3.24
N GLU A 263 -3.64 -5.87 3.99
CA GLU A 263 -2.40 -6.40 3.44
C GLU A 263 -2.66 -7.52 2.42
N ALA A 264 -3.60 -8.43 2.70
CA ALA A 264 -4.00 -9.46 1.75
C ALA A 264 -4.56 -8.85 0.45
N TYR A 265 -5.45 -7.86 0.56
CA TYR A 265 -6.02 -7.16 -0.59
C TYR A 265 -4.96 -6.44 -1.42
N THR A 266 -4.05 -5.69 -0.79
CA THR A 266 -3.00 -4.95 -1.52
C THR A 266 -2.04 -5.91 -2.25
N THR A 267 -1.67 -7.02 -1.63
CA THR A 267 -0.79 -8.04 -2.23
C THR A 267 -1.45 -8.70 -3.44
N LEU A 268 -2.70 -9.15 -3.32
CA LEU A 268 -3.43 -9.79 -4.41
C LEU A 268 -3.76 -8.81 -5.55
N SER A 269 -4.06 -7.56 -5.22
CA SER A 269 -4.26 -6.51 -6.22
C SER A 269 -2.97 -6.24 -6.99
N GLY A 270 -1.82 -6.24 -6.30
CA GLY A 270 -0.51 -6.19 -6.94
C GLY A 270 -0.21 -7.40 -7.82
N ALA A 271 -0.73 -8.58 -7.50
CA ALA A 271 -0.56 -9.79 -8.29
C ALA A 271 -1.34 -9.79 -9.63
N LEU A 272 -2.43 -9.02 -9.72
CA LEU A 272 -3.26 -8.94 -10.95
C LEU A 272 -2.46 -8.51 -12.18
N LYS A 273 -1.42 -7.68 -12.01
CA LYS A 273 -0.61 -7.19 -13.13
C LYS A 273 0.22 -8.27 -13.83
N PHE A 274 0.38 -9.44 -13.19
CA PHE A 274 1.06 -10.61 -13.77
C PHE A 274 0.07 -11.60 -14.42
N ALA A 275 -1.23 -11.36 -14.28
CA ALA A 275 -2.28 -12.22 -14.83
C ALA A 275 -2.69 -11.71 -16.23
N HIS A 276 -2.33 -12.45 -17.28
CA HIS A 276 -2.61 -12.09 -18.67
C HIS A 276 -3.56 -13.07 -19.37
N GLY A 277 -3.71 -14.30 -18.88
CA GLY A 277 -4.71 -15.26 -19.38
C GLY A 277 -6.07 -15.10 -18.71
N ASP A 278 -7.17 -15.35 -19.42
CA ASP A 278 -8.53 -15.17 -18.89
C ASP A 278 -8.80 -16.02 -17.64
N GLU A 279 -8.33 -17.27 -17.63
CA GLU A 279 -8.46 -18.16 -16.47
C GLU A 279 -7.64 -17.67 -15.27
N THR A 280 -6.37 -17.30 -15.48
CA THR A 280 -5.52 -16.79 -14.39
C THR A 280 -6.04 -15.48 -13.86
N ARG A 281 -6.49 -14.58 -14.73
CA ARG A 281 -7.17 -13.32 -14.35
C ARG A 281 -8.46 -13.60 -13.58
N SER A 282 -9.29 -14.54 -14.03
CA SER A 282 -10.54 -14.88 -13.33
C SER A 282 -10.26 -15.39 -11.92
N VAL A 283 -9.28 -16.27 -11.74
CA VAL A 283 -8.85 -16.78 -10.42
C VAL A 283 -8.30 -15.66 -9.54
N THR A 284 -7.39 -14.84 -10.06
CA THR A 284 -6.79 -13.74 -9.28
C THR A 284 -7.85 -12.70 -8.90
N HIS A 285 -8.77 -12.35 -9.79
CA HIS A 285 -9.91 -11.47 -9.47
C HIS A 285 -10.82 -12.07 -8.39
N ALA A 286 -11.09 -13.38 -8.40
CA ALA A 286 -11.86 -14.02 -7.33
C ALA A 286 -11.15 -13.95 -5.97
N ASN A 287 -9.83 -14.09 -5.95
CA ASN A 287 -9.02 -13.96 -4.73
C ASN A 287 -9.00 -12.51 -4.22
N VAL A 288 -8.81 -11.53 -5.12
CA VAL A 288 -8.89 -10.10 -4.76
C VAL A 288 -10.28 -9.75 -4.25
N ALA A 289 -11.35 -10.22 -4.90
CA ALA A 289 -12.71 -10.01 -4.46
C ALA A 289 -12.97 -10.59 -3.06
N THR A 290 -12.43 -11.78 -2.78
CA THR A 290 -12.55 -12.40 -1.45
C THR A 290 -11.88 -11.56 -0.37
N SER A 291 -10.64 -11.12 -0.60
CA SER A 291 -9.92 -10.26 0.37
C SER A 291 -10.56 -8.88 0.51
N ALA A 292 -11.04 -8.28 -0.59
CA ALA A 292 -11.78 -7.02 -0.57
C ALA A 292 -13.07 -7.13 0.24
N LEU A 293 -13.83 -8.23 0.07
CA LEU A 293 -15.06 -8.49 0.82
C LEU A 293 -14.77 -8.63 2.31
N LEU A 294 -13.79 -9.46 2.68
CA LEU A 294 -13.37 -9.65 4.08
C LEU A 294 -12.84 -8.35 4.72
N ASN A 295 -12.27 -7.45 3.91
CA ASN A 295 -11.80 -6.13 4.33
C ASN A 295 -12.91 -5.04 4.35
N GLY A 296 -14.16 -5.38 4.03
CA GLY A 296 -15.27 -4.42 3.97
C GLY A 296 -15.21 -3.44 2.78
N LYS A 297 -14.32 -3.65 1.81
CA LYS A 297 -14.22 -2.83 0.58
C LYS A 297 -15.25 -3.29 -0.45
N LEU A 298 -16.53 -3.13 -0.14
CA LEU A 298 -17.64 -3.70 -0.91
C LEU A 298 -17.67 -3.27 -2.39
N LYS A 299 -17.29 -2.03 -2.72
CA LYS A 299 -17.23 -1.56 -4.12
C LYS A 299 -16.15 -2.30 -4.92
N GLU A 300 -14.96 -2.44 -4.34
CA GLU A 300 -13.84 -3.17 -4.94
C GLU A 300 -14.17 -4.67 -5.06
N ALA A 301 -14.78 -5.24 -4.03
CA ALA A 301 -15.23 -6.62 -4.03
C ALA A 301 -16.25 -6.87 -5.15
N GLU A 302 -17.22 -5.98 -5.35
CA GLU A 302 -18.22 -6.09 -6.41
C GLU A 302 -17.58 -6.02 -7.80
N PHE A 303 -16.70 -5.05 -8.02
CA PHE A 303 -15.97 -4.90 -9.28
C PHE A 303 -15.21 -6.19 -9.62
N HIS A 304 -14.34 -6.65 -8.73
CA HIS A 304 -13.52 -7.84 -8.98
C HIS A 304 -14.33 -9.13 -9.06
N SER A 305 -15.42 -9.25 -8.31
CA SER A 305 -16.32 -10.41 -8.41
C SER A 305 -16.96 -10.49 -9.79
N ARG A 306 -17.43 -9.35 -10.32
CA ARG A 306 -18.00 -9.25 -11.67
C ARG A 306 -16.96 -9.54 -12.74
N GLU A 307 -15.75 -8.97 -12.65
CA GLU A 307 -14.66 -9.26 -13.59
C GLU A 307 -14.32 -10.75 -13.61
N SER A 308 -14.24 -11.40 -12.44
CA SER A 308 -14.02 -12.83 -12.34
C SER A 308 -15.12 -13.64 -13.04
N ALA A 309 -16.39 -13.26 -12.83
CA ALA A 309 -17.55 -13.88 -13.46
C ALA A 309 -17.57 -13.71 -14.98
N LEU A 310 -17.26 -12.50 -15.49
CA LEU A 310 -17.19 -12.21 -16.92
C LEU A 310 -16.07 -13.01 -17.60
N LEU A 311 -14.88 -13.05 -17.00
CA LEU A 311 -13.74 -13.81 -17.53
C LEU A 311 -13.93 -15.32 -17.44
N GLY A 312 -14.60 -15.80 -16.38
CA GLY A 312 -14.86 -17.23 -16.17
C GLY A 312 -16.07 -17.78 -16.94
N THR A 313 -16.75 -16.94 -17.76
CA THR A 313 -17.90 -17.33 -18.58
C THR A 313 -17.64 -17.27 -20.10
N ALA A 314 -16.50 -16.72 -20.54
CA ALA A 314 -16.14 -16.64 -21.96
C ALA A 314 -14.76 -17.29 -22.20
N PRO A 315 -14.57 -18.25 -23.13
CA PRO A 315 -15.51 -19.14 -23.81
C PRO A 315 -15.73 -20.50 -23.10
N LYS A 316 -15.06 -20.74 -21.96
CA LYS A 316 -15.20 -21.96 -21.13
C LYS A 316 -15.67 -21.58 -19.74
N ARG A 317 -16.69 -22.26 -19.23
CA ARG A 317 -17.20 -22.05 -17.86
C ARG A 317 -16.18 -22.60 -16.87
N THR A 318 -15.63 -21.73 -16.02
CA THR A 318 -14.61 -22.12 -15.03
C THR A 318 -15.18 -22.13 -13.60
N PRO A 319 -14.56 -22.90 -12.66
CA PRO A 319 -14.90 -22.83 -11.25
C PRO A 319 -14.70 -21.43 -10.66
N SER A 320 -13.72 -20.67 -11.15
CA SER A 320 -13.43 -19.30 -10.73
C SER A 320 -14.55 -18.33 -11.10
N GLY A 321 -15.14 -18.47 -12.29
CA GLY A 321 -16.31 -17.68 -12.70
C GLY A 321 -17.50 -17.90 -11.77
N LYS A 322 -17.76 -19.15 -11.39
CA LYS A 322 -18.83 -19.50 -10.45
C LYS A 322 -18.59 -18.88 -9.07
N ARG A 323 -17.35 -18.96 -8.60
CA ARG A 323 -16.92 -18.27 -7.37
C ARG A 323 -17.09 -16.75 -7.50
N GLY A 324 -16.80 -16.17 -8.66
CA GLY A 324 -17.04 -14.76 -8.98
C GLY A 324 -18.51 -14.37 -8.80
N TYR A 325 -19.45 -15.12 -9.37
CA TYR A 325 -20.90 -14.88 -9.17
C TYR A 325 -21.31 -14.99 -7.70
N ALA A 326 -20.84 -16.03 -6.99
CA ALA A 326 -21.14 -16.21 -5.57
C ALA A 326 -20.64 -15.02 -4.72
N LEU A 327 -19.41 -14.56 -4.97
CA LEU A 327 -18.83 -13.40 -4.30
C LEU A 327 -19.55 -12.11 -4.68
N TRP A 328 -20.00 -11.97 -5.93
CA TRP A 328 -20.74 -10.80 -6.39
C TRP A 328 -22.08 -10.69 -5.66
N ALA A 329 -22.86 -11.78 -5.65
CA ALA A 329 -24.12 -11.85 -4.94
C ALA A 329 -23.94 -11.60 -3.43
N ALA A 330 -22.95 -12.24 -2.79
CA ALA A 330 -22.65 -12.01 -1.38
C ALA A 330 -22.31 -10.54 -1.11
N THR A 331 -21.48 -9.93 -1.95
CA THR A 331 -21.09 -8.51 -1.81
C THR A 331 -22.30 -7.58 -1.91
N VAL A 332 -23.17 -7.80 -2.89
CA VAL A 332 -24.40 -7.01 -3.08
C VAL A 332 -25.38 -7.22 -1.91
N ALA A 333 -25.45 -8.42 -1.34
CA ALA A 333 -26.23 -8.68 -0.13
C ALA A 333 -25.66 -7.92 1.08
N TYR A 334 -24.34 -7.80 1.23
CA TYR A 334 -23.71 -6.97 2.26
C TYR A 334 -23.85 -5.46 2.04
N GLN A 335 -24.27 -5.02 0.84
CA GLN A 335 -24.71 -3.65 0.57
C GLN A 335 -26.22 -3.46 0.86
N ASP A 336 -26.89 -4.49 1.40
CA ASP A 336 -28.31 -4.55 1.69
C ASP A 336 -29.24 -4.44 0.45
N ASP A 337 -28.77 -4.86 -0.72
CA ASP A 337 -29.59 -4.97 -1.94
C ASP A 337 -29.92 -6.44 -2.26
N PHE A 338 -30.72 -7.06 -1.39
CA PHE A 338 -31.05 -8.50 -1.45
C PHE A 338 -31.73 -8.89 -2.77
N ALA A 339 -32.63 -8.05 -3.29
CA ALA A 339 -33.33 -8.32 -4.56
C ALA A 339 -32.39 -8.33 -5.78
N ARG A 340 -31.31 -7.54 -5.75
CA ARG A 340 -30.25 -7.61 -6.77
C ARG A 340 -29.35 -8.82 -6.56
N ALA A 341 -29.02 -9.13 -5.30
CA ALA A 341 -28.21 -10.29 -4.96
C ALA A 341 -28.87 -11.62 -5.39
N GLU A 342 -30.17 -11.80 -5.16
CA GLU A 342 -30.92 -12.98 -5.61
C GLU A 342 -30.88 -13.14 -7.14
N ARG A 343 -31.12 -12.06 -7.89
CA ARG A 343 -31.06 -12.07 -9.36
C ARG A 343 -29.71 -12.51 -9.90
N ILE A 344 -28.62 -12.09 -9.25
CA ILE A 344 -27.25 -12.51 -9.61
C ILE A 344 -27.07 -14.02 -9.38
N VAL A 345 -27.59 -14.56 -8.27
CA VAL A 345 -27.53 -16.01 -8.02
C VAL A 345 -28.38 -16.79 -9.00
N ASP A 346 -29.56 -16.29 -9.36
CA ASP A 346 -30.43 -16.91 -10.36
C ASP A 346 -29.79 -16.98 -11.74
N GLU A 347 -29.13 -15.89 -12.16
CA GLU A 347 -28.34 -15.86 -13.39
C GLU A 347 -27.21 -16.91 -13.34
N ALA A 348 -26.50 -17.01 -12.21
CA ALA A 348 -25.44 -18.00 -12.03
C ALA A 348 -25.97 -19.44 -12.07
N LEU A 349 -27.10 -19.72 -11.42
CA LEU A 349 -27.72 -21.05 -11.45
C LEU A 349 -28.13 -21.44 -12.88
N GLN A 350 -28.80 -20.53 -13.60
CA GLN A 350 -29.16 -20.76 -15.01
C GLN A 350 -27.92 -21.05 -15.87
N LEU A 351 -26.84 -20.29 -15.68
CA LEU A 351 -25.61 -20.45 -16.44
C LEU A 351 -24.88 -21.76 -16.14
N TYR A 352 -24.78 -22.20 -14.88
CA TYR A 352 -24.00 -23.39 -14.52
C TYR A 352 -24.80 -24.70 -14.53
N GLU A 353 -26.14 -24.65 -14.41
CA GLU A 353 -27.01 -25.83 -14.57
C GLU A 353 -27.25 -26.19 -16.04
N ALA A 354 -27.36 -25.19 -16.94
CA ALA A 354 -27.55 -25.40 -18.37
C ALA A 354 -26.26 -25.74 -19.15
N ALA A 355 -25.19 -26.16 -18.46
CA ALA A 355 -23.90 -26.48 -19.09
C ALA A 355 -23.89 -27.90 -19.68
N PRO A 356 -23.48 -28.09 -20.95
CA PRO A 356 -23.26 -29.42 -21.48
C PRO A 356 -22.14 -30.12 -20.69
N SER A 357 -22.30 -31.42 -20.45
CA SER A 357 -21.44 -32.29 -19.63
C SER A 357 -20.01 -32.51 -20.14
N ASP A 358 -19.60 -31.78 -21.17
CA ASP A 358 -18.27 -31.89 -21.80
C ASP A 358 -17.16 -31.19 -21.00
N VAL A 359 -17.51 -30.56 -19.86
CA VAL A 359 -16.53 -30.00 -18.92
C VAL A 359 -16.11 -31.10 -17.95
N SER A 360 -14.85 -31.55 -18.06
CA SER A 360 -14.27 -32.66 -17.29
C SER A 360 -14.22 -32.45 -15.77
N ASP A 361 -14.46 -31.23 -15.29
CA ASP A 361 -14.38 -30.88 -13.88
C ASP A 361 -15.75 -30.93 -13.20
N SER A 362 -15.99 -31.98 -12.42
CA SER A 362 -17.19 -32.16 -11.58
C SER A 362 -17.49 -30.97 -10.66
N SER A 363 -16.46 -30.20 -10.31
CA SER A 363 -16.55 -29.01 -9.47
C SER A 363 -17.26 -27.83 -10.15
N THR A 364 -17.36 -27.80 -11.49
CA THR A 364 -18.05 -26.72 -12.22
C THR A 364 -19.57 -26.84 -12.12
N HIS A 365 -20.10 -28.07 -12.27
CA HIS A 365 -21.53 -28.37 -12.25
C HIS A 365 -22.15 -28.42 -10.84
N ASP A 366 -21.34 -28.55 -9.78
CA ASP A 366 -21.87 -28.53 -8.42
C ASP A 366 -22.40 -27.14 -8.01
N THR A 367 -23.72 -26.97 -8.06
CA THR A 367 -24.44 -25.73 -7.77
C THR A 367 -25.04 -25.69 -6.37
N THR A 368 -24.74 -26.68 -5.51
CA THR A 368 -25.26 -26.76 -4.13
C THR A 368 -24.92 -25.51 -3.31
N SER A 369 -23.70 -25.00 -3.44
CA SER A 369 -23.24 -23.78 -2.76
C SER A 369 -23.98 -22.51 -3.21
N LEU A 370 -24.33 -22.41 -4.50
CA LEU A 370 -25.13 -21.29 -5.02
C LEU A 370 -26.57 -21.34 -4.51
N ARG A 371 -27.19 -22.53 -4.46
CA ARG A 371 -28.55 -22.69 -3.90
C ARG A 371 -28.60 -22.33 -2.42
N ALA A 372 -27.64 -22.82 -1.64
CA ALA A 372 -27.53 -22.47 -0.22
C ALA A 372 -27.27 -20.97 0.01
N LEU A 373 -26.53 -20.32 -0.89
CA LEU A 373 -26.35 -18.86 -0.85
C LEU A 373 -27.66 -18.13 -1.16
N LYS A 374 -28.43 -18.58 -2.16
CA LYS A 374 -29.74 -18.01 -2.51
C LYS A 374 -30.69 -18.05 -1.31
N GLU A 375 -30.82 -19.21 -0.66
CA GLU A 375 -31.68 -19.37 0.52
C GLU A 375 -31.30 -18.40 1.63
N LYS A 376 -30.01 -18.27 1.94
CA LYS A 376 -29.52 -17.31 2.95
C LYS A 376 -29.81 -15.85 2.58
N ILE A 377 -29.61 -15.48 1.31
CA ILE A 377 -29.91 -14.12 0.84
C ILE A 377 -31.41 -13.84 0.96
N HIS A 378 -32.25 -14.83 0.63
CA HIS A 378 -33.69 -14.74 0.72
C HIS A 378 -34.16 -14.52 2.16
N GLU A 379 -33.71 -15.37 3.10
CA GLU A 379 -34.00 -15.23 4.53
C GLU A 379 -33.59 -13.86 5.08
N LEU A 380 -32.40 -13.37 4.70
CA LEU A 380 -31.93 -12.04 5.10
C LEU A 380 -32.75 -10.91 4.46
N GLY A 381 -33.21 -11.09 3.23
CA GLY A 381 -34.10 -10.17 2.53
C GLY A 381 -35.46 -10.05 3.21
N GLU A 382 -36.05 -11.16 3.62
CA GLU A 382 -37.32 -11.17 4.37
C GLU A 382 -37.18 -10.47 5.72
N LEU A 383 -36.11 -10.76 6.46
CA LEU A 383 -35.83 -10.12 7.75
C LEU A 383 -35.65 -8.60 7.64
N ASN A 384 -35.16 -8.11 6.51
CA ASN A 384 -34.90 -6.68 6.26
C ASN A 384 -35.92 -6.03 5.31
N ALA A 385 -37.07 -6.66 5.05
CA ALA A 385 -38.05 -6.18 4.07
C ALA A 385 -38.56 -4.75 4.33
N ASN A 386 -38.56 -4.32 5.60
CA ASN A 386 -39.01 -2.98 6.03
C ASN A 386 -37.86 -1.98 6.25
N MET A 387 -36.63 -2.29 5.81
CA MET A 387 -35.50 -1.39 6.01
C MET A 387 -35.62 -0.13 5.12
N ASP A 388 -35.45 1.04 5.73
CA ASP A 388 -35.41 2.32 5.01
C ASP A 388 -34.24 2.31 4.00
N PRO A 389 -34.47 2.63 2.72
CA PRO A 389 -33.42 2.69 1.71
C PRO A 389 -32.23 3.60 2.08
N SER A 390 -32.44 4.63 2.89
CA SER A 390 -31.39 5.54 3.36
C SER A 390 -30.39 4.88 4.33
N LEU A 391 -30.74 3.73 4.91
CA LEU A 391 -29.90 2.98 5.85
C LEU A 391 -29.10 1.87 5.16
N ARG A 392 -29.30 1.62 3.86
CA ARG A 392 -28.55 0.60 3.11
C ARG A 392 -27.05 0.83 3.21
N GLY A 393 -26.31 -0.20 3.62
CA GLY A 393 -24.85 -0.14 3.78
C GLY A 393 -24.37 0.69 4.98
N ALA A 394 -25.28 1.20 5.82
CA ALA A 394 -24.91 1.93 7.04
C ALA A 394 -24.33 0.97 8.09
N ARG A 395 -24.83 -0.27 8.15
CA ARG A 395 -24.33 -1.28 9.08
C ARG A 395 -22.96 -1.80 8.62
N LYS A 396 -22.01 -1.84 9.56
CA LYS A 396 -20.69 -2.45 9.36
C LYS A 396 -20.69 -3.87 9.87
N HIS A 397 -20.41 -4.81 8.98
CA HIS A 397 -20.50 -6.25 9.25
C HIS A 397 -19.15 -6.88 9.58
N PHE A 398 -18.05 -6.29 9.10
CA PHE A 398 -16.74 -6.94 9.13
C PHE A 398 -15.90 -6.50 10.32
N HIS A 399 -15.04 -7.40 10.80
CA HIS A 399 -14.06 -7.06 11.83
C HIS A 399 -13.09 -5.97 11.35
N ALA A 400 -12.72 -5.99 10.07
CA ALA A 400 -11.87 -4.98 9.45
C ALA A 400 -12.45 -3.55 9.55
N ASP A 401 -13.77 -3.39 9.40
CA ASP A 401 -14.43 -2.09 9.59
C ASP A 401 -14.28 -1.57 11.02
N ARG A 402 -14.35 -2.48 12.00
CA ARG A 402 -14.19 -2.14 13.42
C ARG A 402 -12.75 -1.75 13.74
N VAL A 403 -11.77 -2.49 13.21
CA VAL A 403 -10.35 -2.15 13.36
C VAL A 403 -10.06 -0.78 12.77
N ARG A 404 -10.54 -0.52 11.55
CA ARG A 404 -10.41 0.79 10.89
C ARG A 404 -11.07 1.91 11.69
N GLY A 405 -12.25 1.67 12.25
CA GLY A 405 -12.91 2.63 13.15
C GLY A 405 -12.13 2.91 14.44
N ILE A 406 -11.30 1.98 14.91
CA ILE A 406 -10.42 2.18 16.07
C ILE A 406 -9.16 2.96 15.67
N GLU A 407 -8.58 2.65 14.51
CA GLU A 407 -7.31 3.24 14.04
C GLU A 407 -7.48 4.63 13.42
N GLU A 408 -8.53 4.82 12.62
CA GLU A 408 -8.78 6.03 11.81
C GLU A 408 -9.99 6.84 12.31
N GLY A 409 -10.71 6.34 13.30
CA GLY A 409 -11.93 6.99 13.80
C GLY A 409 -11.67 8.31 14.51
N SER A 410 -12.68 9.18 14.50
CA SER A 410 -12.64 10.46 15.19
C SER A 410 -12.65 10.27 16.72
N GLY A 411 -11.55 10.59 17.37
CA GLY A 411 -11.41 10.50 18.82
C GLY A 411 -12.21 11.56 19.57
N LYS A 412 -12.54 11.28 20.84
CA LYS A 412 -13.07 12.31 21.73
C LYS A 412 -11.96 13.31 22.05
N SER A 413 -12.13 14.56 21.63
CA SER A 413 -11.21 15.69 21.84
C SER A 413 -9.93 15.74 20.99
N PHE A 414 -9.63 14.75 20.15
CA PHE A 414 -8.48 14.77 19.25
C PHE A 414 -8.82 14.06 17.93
N GLN A 415 -8.12 14.39 16.85
CA GLN A 415 -8.35 13.77 15.53
C GLN A 415 -9.82 13.81 15.09
N ASN A 416 -10.52 14.90 15.42
CA ASN A 416 -11.89 15.17 15.02
C ASN A 416 -12.00 16.56 14.38
N GLU A 417 -13.19 16.92 13.90
CA GLU A 417 -13.42 18.19 13.22
C GLU A 417 -13.21 19.45 14.10
N PHE A 418 -13.12 19.30 15.42
CA PHE A 418 -12.94 20.40 16.38
C PHE A 418 -11.49 20.60 16.83
N ASP A 419 -10.61 19.63 16.62
CA ASP A 419 -9.17 19.68 16.97
C ASP A 419 -8.34 20.33 15.85
N TRP A 420 -8.01 19.56 14.81
CA TRP A 420 -7.29 20.01 13.62
C TRP A 420 -8.04 19.57 12.36
N VAL A 421 -8.12 20.48 11.40
CA VAL A 421 -8.73 20.22 10.10
C VAL A 421 -7.63 20.15 9.05
N LEU A 422 -7.65 19.08 8.26
CA LEU A 422 -6.78 18.94 7.10
C LEU A 422 -7.38 19.75 5.94
N PHE A 423 -6.64 20.76 5.46
CA PHE A 423 -6.98 21.46 4.23
C PHE A 423 -5.84 21.31 3.22
N LYS A 424 -6.14 20.63 2.12
CA LYS A 424 -5.14 20.10 1.18
C LYS A 424 -4.15 19.22 1.96
N ASN A 425 -2.91 19.67 2.16
CA ASN A 425 -1.86 18.94 2.86
C ASN A 425 -1.38 19.68 4.12
N LYS A 426 -2.18 20.61 4.68
CA LYS A 426 -1.81 21.43 5.85
C LYS A 426 -2.86 21.28 6.96
N LEU A 427 -2.38 21.27 8.20
CA LEU A 427 -3.24 21.26 9.38
C LEU A 427 -3.61 22.69 9.78
N TYR A 428 -4.91 22.93 9.96
CA TYR A 428 -5.48 24.20 10.42
C TYR A 428 -6.23 23.99 11.73
N PRO A 429 -6.28 24.98 12.62
CA PRO A 429 -7.19 24.92 13.75
C PRO A 429 -8.63 24.93 13.24
N SER A 430 -9.55 24.29 13.97
CA SER A 430 -10.98 24.19 13.59
C SER A 430 -11.65 25.53 13.26
N LYS A 431 -11.27 26.62 13.94
CA LYS A 431 -11.76 27.97 13.61
C LYS A 431 -11.42 28.46 12.20
N MET A 432 -10.42 27.87 11.53
CA MET A 432 -10.00 28.19 10.16
C MET A 432 -10.43 27.13 9.15
N ASN A 433 -11.41 26.28 9.50
CA ASN A 433 -11.94 25.28 8.59
C ASN A 433 -12.68 25.95 7.41
N PRO A 434 -12.22 25.81 6.16
CA PRO A 434 -12.91 26.39 5.01
C PRO A 434 -14.19 25.66 4.62
N GLY A 435 -14.41 24.45 5.14
CA GLY A 435 -15.62 23.67 4.91
C GLY A 435 -16.81 24.08 5.77
N THR A 436 -16.61 24.94 6.79
CA THR A 436 -17.70 25.36 7.70
C THR A 436 -17.58 26.83 8.12
N ASN A 437 -18.73 27.47 8.34
CA ASN A 437 -18.83 28.83 8.88
C ASN A 437 -19.56 28.85 10.24
N GLU A 438 -19.38 27.78 11.02
CA GLU A 438 -20.00 27.60 12.33
C GLU A 438 -19.63 28.68 13.36
N MET A 439 -20.38 28.76 14.46
CA MET A 439 -20.06 29.66 15.56
C MET A 439 -18.66 29.36 16.13
N GLY A 440 -17.73 30.31 15.97
CA GLY A 440 -16.32 30.14 16.32
C GLY A 440 -15.38 30.13 15.12
N SER A 441 -15.91 29.98 13.91
CA SER A 441 -15.17 30.14 12.66
C SER A 441 -14.75 31.58 12.43
N VAL A 442 -13.53 31.79 11.92
CA VAL A 442 -13.02 33.11 11.54
C VAL A 442 -13.79 33.69 10.36
N PHE A 443 -14.37 32.83 9.51
CA PHE A 443 -15.08 33.25 8.30
C PHE A 443 -16.37 34.02 8.62
N ARG A 444 -16.95 33.84 9.81
CA ARG A 444 -18.10 34.64 10.26
C ARG A 444 -17.75 36.11 10.53
N ARG A 445 -16.46 36.43 10.72
CA ARG A 445 -15.96 37.77 11.09
C ARG A 445 -15.36 38.56 9.93
N VAL A 446 -15.46 38.04 8.71
CA VAL A 446 -14.83 38.64 7.52
C VAL A 446 -15.54 39.92 7.11
N GLY A 447 -16.88 39.91 7.17
CA GLY A 447 -17.69 41.05 6.78
C GLY A 447 -17.71 41.33 5.27
N ASP A 448 -18.18 42.51 4.88
CA ASP A 448 -18.36 42.92 3.48
C ASP A 448 -17.07 43.38 2.78
N LEU A 449 -15.97 43.50 3.51
CA LEU A 449 -14.64 43.85 2.98
C LEU A 449 -14.61 45.13 2.12
N GLY A 450 -15.53 46.07 2.36
CA GLY A 450 -15.65 47.32 1.60
C GLY A 450 -16.31 47.17 0.21
N GLY A 451 -16.90 46.01 -0.08
CA GLY A 451 -17.75 45.77 -1.25
C GLY A 451 -19.21 46.15 -1.01
N ALA A 452 -20.12 45.54 -1.78
CA ALA A 452 -21.56 45.67 -1.56
C ALA A 452 -22.01 44.91 -0.31
N ILE A 453 -23.12 45.35 0.29
CA ILE A 453 -23.73 44.66 1.44
C ILE A 453 -24.07 43.23 1.06
N SER A 454 -23.33 42.26 1.61
CA SER A 454 -23.42 40.86 1.22
C SER A 454 -24.52 40.10 1.97
N THR A 455 -25.00 40.64 3.10
CA THR A 455 -26.07 40.03 3.90
C THR A 455 -27.06 41.08 4.42
N SER A 456 -28.31 40.70 4.62
CA SER A 456 -29.33 41.58 5.19
C SER A 456 -29.28 41.67 6.73
N ARG A 457 -28.31 41.02 7.37
CA ARG A 457 -28.21 40.96 8.84
C ARG A 457 -27.51 42.22 9.33
N SER A 458 -28.07 42.85 10.37
CA SER A 458 -27.58 44.12 10.91
C SER A 458 -26.76 44.00 12.20
N MET A 459 -26.72 42.83 12.84
CA MET A 459 -26.04 42.62 14.14
C MET A 459 -24.68 41.91 14.03
N GLU A 460 -24.56 40.92 13.14
CA GLU A 460 -23.31 40.23 12.80
C GLU A 460 -23.44 39.73 11.35
N PRO A 461 -22.30 39.51 10.69
CA PRO A 461 -21.58 40.52 9.90
C PRO A 461 -22.47 41.53 9.16
N LEU A 462 -22.08 42.81 9.28
CA LEU A 462 -21.37 43.51 8.21
C LEU A 462 -19.86 43.32 8.40
#